data_AF-X1BC35-F1
#
_entry.id   AF-X1BC35-F1
#
_cell.length_a   1.000
_cell.length_b   1.000
_cell.length_c   1.000
_cell.angle_alpha   90.00
_cell.angle_beta   90.00
_cell.angle_gamma   90.00
#
_symmetry.space_group_name_H-M   'P 1'
#
loop_
_entity.id
_entity.type
_entity.pdbx_description
1 polymer ?
#
loop_
_entity_poly.entity_id
_entity_poly.type
_entity_poly.pdbx_seq_one_letter_code
_entity_poly.pdbx_strand_id
1 'polypeptide(L)'
;MVQQKAVIDTAARHLLTSHGLRSLAPQDPLYAGHYGGDTQQRDSVYHQGTVWGWLIGPFVSAHLRVYKDRQLARSFLQPLIYNMADHGLGTISEIFNGDPPFTPRGCIAQAWSVAEVLRAWLETEQY
;
A
#
# COMPACT_ATOMS: atom_id res chain seq x y z
N MET A 1 -8.70 -19.85 -10.34
CA MET A 1 -7.24 -19.62 -10.45
C MET A 1 -6.90 -18.56 -11.49
N VAL A 2 -7.28 -18.71 -12.77
CA VAL A 2 -6.95 -17.72 -13.84
C VAL A 2 -7.48 -16.32 -13.53
N GLN A 3 -8.75 -16.19 -13.15
CA GLN A 3 -9.34 -14.89 -12.77
C GLN A 3 -8.64 -14.25 -11.56
N GLN A 4 -8.29 -15.03 -10.54
CA GLN A 4 -7.61 -14.51 -9.34
C GLN A 4 -6.23 -13.96 -9.69
N LYS A 5 -5.44 -14.68 -10.49
CA LYS A 5 -4.15 -14.18 -11.00
C LYS A 5 -4.32 -12.86 -11.77
N ALA A 6 -5.28 -12.82 -12.70
CA ALA A 6 -5.55 -11.61 -13.47
C ALA A 6 -5.92 -10.39 -12.60
N VAL A 7 -6.69 -10.60 -11.52
CA VAL A 7 -7.02 -9.54 -10.56
C VAL A 7 -5.77 -9.04 -9.84
N ILE A 8 -4.92 -9.95 -9.35
CA ILE A 8 -3.68 -9.58 -8.65
C ILE A 8 -2.68 -8.90 -9.60
N ASP A 9 -2.56 -9.36 -10.84
CA ASP A 9 -1.72 -8.72 -11.85
C ASP A 9 -2.19 -7.30 -12.17
N THR A 10 -3.50 -7.10 -12.24
CA THR A 10 -4.10 -5.78 -12.46
C THR A 10 -3.82 -4.87 -11.26
N ALA A 11 -4.03 -5.35 -10.03
CA ALA A 11 -3.72 -4.59 -8.82
C ALA A 11 -2.22 -4.25 -8.74
N ALA A 12 -1.35 -5.20 -9.03
CA ALA A 12 0.10 -5.01 -9.06
C ALA A 12 0.53 -3.96 -10.09
N ARG A 13 -0.11 -3.95 -11.27
CA ARG A 13 0.21 -3.01 -12.35
C ARG A 13 -0.27 -1.58 -12.06
N HIS A 14 -1.46 -1.44 -11.51
CA HIS A 14 -2.14 -0.14 -11.46
C HIS A 14 -2.14 0.51 -10.06
N LEU A 15 -2.12 -0.30 -9.00
CA LEU A 15 -2.34 0.18 -7.63
C LEU A 15 -1.10 0.05 -6.76
N LEU A 16 -0.29 -0.99 -6.94
CA LEU A 16 0.88 -1.23 -6.08
C LEU A 16 1.93 -0.12 -6.23
N THR A 17 2.48 0.28 -5.10
CA THR A 17 3.57 1.25 -4.95
C THR A 17 4.58 0.74 -3.92
N SER A 18 5.68 1.48 -3.72
CA SER A 18 6.63 1.21 -2.63
C SER A 18 6.08 1.54 -1.23
N HIS A 19 4.87 2.09 -1.11
CA HIS A 19 4.30 2.54 0.17
C HIS A 19 2.95 1.88 0.50
N GLY A 20 2.55 0.86 -0.29
CA GLY A 20 1.22 0.23 -0.20
C GLY A 20 0.49 0.30 -1.54
N LEU A 21 -0.84 0.29 -1.50
CA LEU A 21 -1.66 0.35 -2.71
C LEU A 21 -2.42 1.69 -2.80
N ARG A 22 -2.50 2.25 -4.00
CA ARG A 22 -3.42 3.34 -4.33
C ARG A 22 -4.86 2.88 -4.12
N SER A 23 -5.69 3.78 -3.58
CA SER A 23 -7.13 3.59 -3.46
C SER A 23 -7.87 3.66 -4.80
N LEU A 24 -7.30 4.35 -5.80
CA LEU A 24 -7.84 4.46 -7.16
C LEU A 24 -6.70 4.44 -8.19
N ALA A 25 -6.96 3.86 -9.37
CA ALA A 25 -5.96 3.76 -10.43
C ALA A 25 -5.68 5.13 -11.06
N PRO A 26 -4.41 5.47 -11.37
CA PRO A 26 -4.06 6.77 -11.98
C PRO A 26 -4.71 7.07 -13.33
N GLN A 27 -5.24 6.05 -14.01
CA GLN A 27 -5.94 6.21 -15.29
C GLN A 27 -7.41 6.60 -15.13
N ASP A 28 -7.96 6.52 -13.91
CA ASP A 28 -9.34 6.90 -13.65
C ASP A 28 -9.48 8.43 -13.68
N PRO A 29 -10.51 9.00 -14.35
CA PRO A 29 -10.74 10.44 -14.39
C PRO A 29 -10.91 11.10 -13.02
N LEU A 30 -11.29 10.35 -11.99
CA LEU A 30 -11.45 10.83 -10.62
C LEU A 30 -10.20 10.66 -9.76
N TYR A 31 -9.09 10.21 -10.34
CA TYR A 31 -7.82 10.08 -9.63
C TYR A 31 -7.28 11.43 -9.14
N ALA A 32 -6.97 11.48 -7.86
CA ALA A 32 -6.28 12.57 -7.19
C ALA A 32 -5.14 11.99 -6.33
N GLY A 33 -3.91 12.14 -6.81
CA GLY A 33 -2.71 11.61 -6.14
C GLY A 33 -2.15 12.48 -5.02
N HIS A 34 -2.64 13.71 -4.84
CA HIS A 34 -2.08 14.63 -3.85
C HIS A 34 -3.04 14.91 -2.70
N TYR A 35 -2.71 14.42 -1.51
CA TYR A 35 -3.44 14.72 -0.28
C TYR A 35 -2.84 15.95 0.40
N GLY A 36 -3.58 17.06 0.35
CA GLY A 36 -3.18 18.36 0.89
C GLY A 36 -4.29 19.40 0.75
N GLY A 37 -3.99 20.63 1.16
CA GLY A 37 -4.96 21.74 1.13
C GLY A 37 -5.87 21.79 2.36
N ASP A 38 -7.04 22.40 2.21
CA ASP A 38 -8.05 22.52 3.26
C ASP A 38 -8.76 21.17 3.56
N THR A 39 -9.67 21.18 4.52
CA THR A 39 -10.39 19.97 4.92
C THR A 39 -11.22 19.37 3.78
N GLN A 40 -11.91 20.20 3.00
CA GLN A 40 -12.75 19.72 1.91
C GLN A 40 -11.90 19.05 0.81
N GLN A 41 -10.77 19.65 0.47
CA GLN A 41 -9.82 19.10 -0.50
C GLN A 41 -9.27 17.76 -0.01
N ARG A 42 -8.81 17.69 1.25
CA ARG A 42 -8.30 16.46 1.84
C ARG A 42 -9.35 15.35 1.84
N ASP A 43 -10.56 15.64 2.29
CA ASP A 43 -11.66 14.66 2.36
C ASP A 43 -12.02 14.12 0.97
N SER A 44 -12.00 14.99 -0.06
CA SER A 44 -12.28 14.57 -1.44
C SER A 44 -11.23 13.63 -2.04
N VAL A 45 -9.98 13.69 -1.55
CA VAL A 45 -8.85 12.91 -2.06
C VAL A 45 -8.58 11.65 -1.22
N TYR A 46 -9.04 11.61 0.02
CA TYR A 46 -8.69 10.59 1.03
C TYR A 46 -8.84 9.13 0.56
N HIS A 47 -9.76 8.88 -0.37
CA HIS A 47 -10.02 7.57 -0.98
C HIS A 47 -9.96 7.57 -2.52
N GLN A 48 -9.43 8.62 -3.15
CA GLN A 48 -9.47 8.83 -4.59
C GLN A 48 -8.08 8.81 -5.24
N GLY A 49 -7.13 8.07 -4.71
CA GLY A 49 -5.79 7.96 -5.30
C GLY A 49 -4.64 7.96 -4.30
N THR A 50 -4.92 8.34 -3.04
CA THR A 50 -4.02 8.15 -1.91
C THR A 50 -3.57 6.71 -1.79
N VAL A 51 -2.32 6.52 -1.38
CA VAL A 51 -1.78 5.20 -1.07
C VAL A 51 -2.03 4.87 0.38
N TRP A 52 -2.54 3.67 0.64
CA TRP A 52 -2.77 3.14 1.98
C TRP A 52 -1.74 2.07 2.30
N GLY A 53 -1.01 2.24 3.42
CA GLY A 53 0.03 1.32 3.83
C GLY A 53 -0.50 -0.08 4.15
N TRP A 54 -1.60 -0.16 4.90
CA TRP A 54 -2.17 -1.43 5.36
C TRP A 54 -2.64 -2.35 4.22
N LEU A 55 -3.00 -1.80 3.05
CA LEU A 55 -3.45 -2.59 1.90
C LEU A 55 -2.35 -3.52 1.34
N ILE A 56 -1.09 -3.31 1.72
CA ILE A 56 -0.01 -4.23 1.33
C ILE A 56 -0.23 -5.64 1.87
N GLY A 57 -0.84 -5.77 3.06
CA GLY A 57 -1.01 -7.06 3.70
C GLY A 57 -1.95 -7.98 2.94
N PRO A 58 -3.21 -7.57 2.64
CA PRO A 58 -4.12 -8.37 1.81
C PRO A 58 -3.57 -8.64 0.41
N PHE A 59 -2.84 -7.68 -0.17
CA PHE A 59 -2.17 -7.87 -1.47
C PHE A 59 -1.13 -9.00 -1.42
N VAL A 60 -0.26 -9.01 -0.41
CA VAL A 60 0.76 -10.05 -0.21
C VAL A 60 0.11 -11.41 0.03
N SER A 61 -0.91 -11.52 0.89
CA SER A 61 -1.65 -12.76 1.12
C SER A 61 -2.26 -13.31 -0.17
N ALA A 62 -2.87 -12.44 -0.98
CA ALA A 62 -3.47 -12.83 -2.24
C ALA A 62 -2.43 -13.23 -3.29
N HIS A 63 -1.32 -12.49 -3.37
CA HIS A 63 -0.19 -12.83 -4.23
C HIS A 63 0.42 -14.19 -3.87
N LEU A 64 0.70 -14.45 -2.58
CA LEU A 64 1.15 -15.76 -2.09
C LEU A 64 0.20 -16.87 -2.50
N ARG A 65 -1.11 -16.65 -2.33
CA ARG A 65 -2.13 -17.66 -2.66
C ARG A 65 -2.11 -18.06 -4.12
N VAL A 66 -1.97 -17.10 -5.04
CA VAL A 66 -2.09 -17.37 -6.48
C VAL A 66 -0.76 -17.74 -7.14
N TYR A 67 0.36 -17.21 -6.65
CA TYR A 67 1.69 -17.43 -7.22
C TYR A 67 2.53 -18.46 -6.48
N LYS A 68 2.29 -18.66 -5.18
CA LYS A 68 3.09 -19.56 -4.33
C LYS A 68 4.58 -19.18 -4.27
N ASP A 69 4.89 -17.92 -4.59
CA ASP A 69 6.25 -17.37 -4.55
C ASP A 69 6.41 -16.51 -3.29
N ARG A 70 7.07 -17.10 -2.29
CA ARG A 70 7.32 -16.47 -0.99
C ARG A 70 8.32 -15.32 -1.09
N GLN A 71 9.34 -15.47 -1.93
CA GLN A 71 10.40 -14.49 -2.06
C GLN A 71 9.88 -13.21 -2.72
N LEU A 72 9.15 -13.36 -3.83
CA LEU A 72 8.52 -12.22 -4.51
C LEU A 72 7.49 -11.55 -3.60
N ALA A 73 6.62 -12.33 -2.95
CA ALA A 73 5.61 -11.77 -2.06
C ALA A 73 6.22 -10.96 -0.90
N ARG A 74 7.31 -11.45 -0.29
CA ARG A 74 8.03 -10.73 0.77
C ARG A 74 8.70 -9.46 0.25
N SER A 75 9.19 -9.45 -0.99
CA SER A 75 9.87 -8.28 -1.55
C SER A 75 8.99 -7.03 -1.59
N PHE A 76 7.67 -7.18 -1.68
CA PHE A 76 6.72 -6.06 -1.64
C PHE A 76 6.65 -5.36 -0.27
N LEU A 77 7.04 -6.03 0.81
CA LEU A 77 7.03 -5.48 2.17
C LEU A 77 8.31 -4.66 2.49
N GLN A 78 9.42 -4.99 1.84
CA GLN A 78 10.73 -4.38 2.13
C GLN A 78 10.74 -2.85 2.03
N PRO A 79 10.15 -2.23 0.98
CA PRO A 79 10.11 -0.78 0.88
C PRO A 79 9.44 -0.10 2.09
N LEU A 80 8.33 -0.66 2.59
CA LEU A 80 7.62 -0.14 3.76
C LEU A 80 8.43 -0.30 5.06
N ILE A 81 9.22 -1.37 5.18
CA ILE A 81 10.13 -1.58 6.31
C ILE A 81 11.23 -0.53 6.30
N TYR A 82 11.81 -0.23 5.13
CA TYR A 82 12.83 0.82 5.02
C TYR A 82 12.27 2.22 5.32
N ASN A 83 11.02 2.49 4.93
CA ASN A 83 10.36 3.75 5.21
C ASN A 83 10.09 4.01 6.71
N MET A 84 10.15 3.00 7.58
CA MET A 84 10.04 3.19 9.04
C MET A 84 11.19 4.02 9.63
N ALA A 85 12.25 4.28 8.86
CA ALA A 85 13.38 5.11 9.27
C ALA A 85 13.27 6.58 8.80
N ASP A 86 12.27 6.92 7.99
CA ASP A 86 12.19 8.23 7.31
C ASP A 86 11.32 9.25 8.09
N HIS A 87 10.00 9.09 8.09
CA HIS A 87 9.09 10.09 8.65
C HIS A 87 8.78 9.90 10.14
N GLY A 88 8.26 8.73 10.50
CA GLY A 88 7.99 8.35 11.88
C GLY A 88 8.95 7.24 12.29
N LEU A 89 9.80 7.49 13.30
CA LEU A 89 10.80 6.53 13.75
C LEU A 89 10.15 5.24 14.26
N GLY A 90 10.40 4.13 13.57
CA GLY A 90 9.93 2.80 13.95
C GLY A 90 8.44 2.57 13.72
N THR A 91 7.80 3.36 12.85
CA THR A 91 6.37 3.21 12.55
C THR A 91 6.07 3.43 11.06
N ILE A 92 4.83 3.18 10.66
CA ILE A 92 4.34 3.40 9.29
C ILE A 92 3.17 4.36 9.34
N SER A 93 3.19 5.37 8.48
CA SER A 93 2.11 6.33 8.34
C SER A 93 0.84 5.69 7.78
N GLU A 94 -0.27 6.37 8.03
CA GLU A 94 -1.60 5.93 7.59
C GLU A 94 -1.74 5.91 6.08
N ILE A 95 -1.43 7.06 5.46
CA ILE A 95 -1.55 7.27 4.03
C ILE A 95 -0.32 8.00 3.49
N PHE A 96 -0.17 7.90 2.17
CA PHE A 96 0.86 8.58 1.40
C PHE A 96 0.19 9.23 0.19
N ASN A 97 0.82 10.26 -0.36
CA ASN A 97 0.46 10.73 -1.70
C ASN A 97 0.50 9.56 -2.70
N GLY A 98 -0.43 9.56 -3.64
CA GLY A 98 -0.53 8.56 -4.70
C GLY A 98 0.57 8.62 -5.76
N ASP A 99 1.21 9.77 -5.90
CA ASP A 99 2.29 10.01 -6.86
C ASP A 99 3.65 10.16 -6.16
N PRO A 100 4.77 9.83 -6.84
CA PRO A 100 6.11 10.11 -6.34
C PRO A 100 6.27 11.58 -5.90
N PRO A 101 6.95 11.86 -4.78
CA PRO A 101 7.77 10.93 -3.99
C PRO A 101 7.00 10.16 -2.91
N PHE A 102 5.67 10.02 -3.02
CA PHE A 102 4.82 9.31 -2.05
C PHE A 102 4.93 9.89 -0.63
N THR A 103 4.88 11.22 -0.52
CA THR A 103 5.04 11.90 0.77
C THR A 103 4.07 11.37 1.82
N PRO A 104 4.54 11.04 3.05
CA PRO A 104 3.67 10.62 4.14
C PRO A 104 2.65 11.69 4.55
N ARG A 105 1.45 11.24 4.88
CA ARG A 105 0.28 12.07 5.24
C ARG A 105 -0.56 11.36 6.31
N GLY A 106 -1.57 12.07 6.81
CA GLY A 106 -2.50 11.52 7.81
C GLY A 106 -1.82 11.24 9.15
N CYS A 107 -2.27 10.20 9.84
CA CYS A 107 -1.65 9.78 11.10
C CYS A 107 -0.21 9.29 10.88
N ILE A 108 0.74 9.87 11.62
CA ILE A 108 2.18 9.54 11.52
C ILE A 108 2.45 8.08 11.87
N ALA A 109 1.79 7.58 12.92
CA ALA A 109 2.02 6.27 13.51
C ALA A 109 0.71 5.46 13.52
N GLN A 110 0.49 4.63 12.50
CA GLN A 110 -0.81 4.03 12.29
C GLN A 110 -0.81 2.51 12.48
N ALA A 111 -1.62 2.05 13.44
CA ALA A 111 -1.57 0.68 13.96
C ALA A 111 -1.83 -0.37 12.88
N TRP A 112 -2.84 -0.17 12.02
CA TRP A 112 -3.16 -1.15 10.97
C TRP A 112 -2.06 -1.27 9.90
N SER A 113 -1.28 -0.23 9.65
CA SER A 113 -0.23 -0.23 8.63
C SER A 113 0.93 -1.08 9.11
N VAL A 114 1.33 -0.88 10.38
CA VAL A 114 2.34 -1.71 11.05
C VAL A 114 1.85 -3.15 11.18
N ALA A 115 0.61 -3.36 11.62
CA ALA A 115 0.06 -4.69 11.83
C ALA A 115 0.03 -5.52 10.52
N GLU A 116 -0.41 -4.94 9.41
CA GLU A 116 -0.49 -5.66 8.13
C GLU A 116 0.89 -5.99 7.56
N VAL A 117 1.90 -5.13 7.74
CA VAL A 117 3.28 -5.46 7.34
C VAL A 117 3.82 -6.62 8.16
N LEU A 118 3.65 -6.61 9.49
CA LEU A 118 4.11 -7.70 10.37
C LEU A 118 3.36 -9.01 10.10
N ARG A 119 2.04 -8.94 9.96
CA ARG A 119 1.18 -10.11 9.67
C ARG A 119 1.58 -10.76 8.35
N ALA A 120 1.72 -9.97 7.29
CA ALA A 120 2.11 -10.47 5.98
C ALA A 120 3.56 -11.00 5.97
N TRP A 121 4.46 -10.37 6.73
CA TRP A 121 5.82 -10.90 6.89
C TRP A 121 5.83 -12.31 7.47
N LEU A 122 5.13 -12.51 8.60
CA LEU A 122 4.99 -13.82 9.23
C LEU A 122 4.30 -14.83 8.31
N GLU A 123 3.29 -14.40 7.56
CA GLU A 123 2.62 -15.26 6.56
C GLU A 123 3.62 -15.79 5.52
N THR A 124 4.53 -14.95 5.02
CA THR A 124 5.59 -15.41 4.08
C THR A 124 6.62 -16.35 4.72
N GLU A 125 6.70 -16.45 6.05
CA GLU A 125 7.54 -17.43 6.77
C GLU A 125 6.86 -18.79 6.91
N GLN A 126 5.54 -18.82 6.90
CA GLN A 126 4.76 -20.02 7.20
C GLN A 126 4.16 -20.69 5.94
N TYR A 127 4.09 -19.97 4.82
CA TYR A 127 3.44 -20.41 3.57
C TYR A 127 4.19 -21.52 2.82
#